data_AF-A0A9P3BD14-F1
#
_entry.id   AF-A0A9P3BD14-F1
#
_cell.length_a   1.000
_cell.length_b   1.000
_cell.length_c   1.000
_cell.angle_alpha   90.00
_cell.angle_beta   90.00
_cell.angle_gamma   90.00
#
_symmetry.space_group_name_H-M   'P 1'
#
loop_
_entity.id
_entity.type
_entity.pdbx_description
1 polymer ?
#
loop_
_entity_poly.entity_id
_entity_poly.type
_entity_poly.pdbx_seq_one_letter_code
_entity_poly.pdbx_strand_id
1 'polypeptide(L)'
;MTHAFYADMGGFLLEGPGVETPFPVDAAQLLFLVGQGYVEYPEITRDDIDDRNKSDGIARFIAVCQAVWLLLNCILRAAQDLALTTMELTTISFVIVFFATSFCWYYKPQDITNMTTVTLAVDITSIREKHCPPELEEWYTNPLEFLHPNLYICHIFWRYFNQILRRIHCPIFSRPVTNKPYNRIPSDDFPHLDTLADALACPIVLLFGSVFMFAWTFDFPSSLERILWRIASCYTLLFSLVGGSYVQFCYKVLLPRHAEKRRARDVEATIPQTRMQRLAAKMRNIHPSRDPRLEIPLLALIPVTVLCALYCISRAYILVEDFVGLRDLPETAFQTVEWSVYIPHW
;
A
#
# COMPACT_ATOMS: atom_id res chain seq x y z
N MET A 1 10.46 9.77 15.23
CA MET A 1 9.71 9.51 13.98
C MET A 1 10.65 9.34 12.79
N THR A 2 11.52 10.28 12.47
CA THR A 2 12.49 10.15 11.36
C THR A 2 13.34 8.89 11.44
N HIS A 3 13.91 8.56 12.61
CA HIS A 3 14.68 7.32 12.82
C HIS A 3 13.85 6.03 12.61
N ALA A 4 12.55 6.05 12.91
CA ALA A 4 11.68 4.90 12.66
C ALA A 4 11.43 4.72 11.17
N PHE A 5 11.14 5.79 10.43
CA PHE A 5 11.05 5.73 8.97
C PHE A 5 12.38 5.30 8.33
N TYR A 6 13.51 5.78 8.85
CA TYR A 6 14.84 5.35 8.40
C TYR A 6 15.03 3.83 8.59
N ALA A 7 14.65 3.29 9.75
CA ALA A 7 14.66 1.85 10.00
C ALA A 7 13.73 1.07 9.06
N ASP A 8 12.48 1.49 8.92
CA ASP A 8 11.49 0.83 8.04
C ASP A 8 11.86 0.89 6.56
N MET A 9 12.69 1.86 6.15
CA MET A 9 13.29 1.95 4.82
C MET A 9 14.50 1.02 4.63
N GLY A 10 14.89 0.28 5.67
CA GLY A 10 16.07 -0.60 5.68
C GLY A 10 17.38 0.16 5.93
N GLY A 11 17.31 1.31 6.59
CA GLY A 11 18.49 2.13 6.91
C GLY A 11 19.42 1.52 7.95
N PHE A 12 18.95 0.58 8.77
CA PHE A 12 19.80 -0.13 9.74
C PHE A 12 20.10 -1.55 9.29
N LEU A 13 21.37 -1.93 9.27
CA LEU A 13 21.85 -3.26 8.94
C LEU A 13 22.35 -3.97 10.20
N LEU A 14 21.77 -5.12 10.54
CA LEU A 14 22.16 -5.88 11.72
C LEU A 14 23.27 -6.86 11.38
N GLU A 15 24.34 -6.83 12.15
CA GLU A 15 25.44 -7.80 12.11
C GLU A 15 25.80 -8.27 13.53
N GLY A 16 26.61 -9.32 13.65
CA GLY A 16 27.14 -9.77 14.93
C GLY A 16 27.17 -11.29 15.06
N PRO A 17 27.36 -11.81 16.30
CA PRO A 17 27.50 -13.23 16.53
C PRO A 17 26.26 -14.02 16.06
N GLY A 18 26.48 -15.13 15.34
CA GLY A 18 25.44 -15.99 14.76
C GLY A 18 24.69 -15.42 13.55
N VAL A 19 25.02 -14.21 13.10
CA VAL A 19 24.49 -13.63 11.86
C VAL A 19 25.47 -13.92 10.71
N GLU A 20 25.18 -14.96 9.92
CA GLU A 20 26.02 -15.33 8.77
C GLU A 20 26.05 -14.26 7.67
N THR A 21 24.92 -13.59 7.44
CA THR A 21 24.79 -12.51 6.46
C THR A 21 24.03 -11.34 7.09
N PRO A 22 24.59 -10.12 7.06
CA PRO A 22 23.91 -8.94 7.59
C PRO A 22 22.58 -8.70 6.88
N PHE A 23 21.56 -8.30 7.63
CA PHE A 23 20.22 -8.07 7.12
C PHE A 23 19.60 -6.81 7.73
N PRO A 24 18.70 -6.10 7.00
CA PRO A 24 18.12 -4.88 7.51
C PRO A 24 17.05 -5.17 8.56
N VAL A 25 16.95 -4.28 9.55
CA VAL A 25 15.95 -4.34 10.61
C VAL A 25 14.97 -3.18 10.53
N ASP A 26 13.70 -3.46 10.76
CA ASP A 26 12.64 -2.45 10.85
C ASP A 26 12.66 -1.73 12.21
N ALA A 27 11.81 -0.70 12.35
CA ALA A 27 11.76 0.10 13.57
C ALA A 27 11.37 -0.70 14.81
N ALA A 28 10.48 -1.70 14.67
CA ALA A 28 10.01 -2.50 15.80
C ALA A 28 11.08 -3.49 16.26
N GLN A 29 11.78 -4.14 15.33
CA GLN A 29 12.93 -5.00 15.59
C GLN A 29 14.06 -4.22 16.25
N LEU A 30 14.40 -3.03 15.74
CA LEU A 30 15.43 -2.19 16.33
C LEU A 30 15.06 -1.75 17.75
N LEU A 31 13.82 -1.30 17.96
CA LEU A 31 13.32 -0.88 19.28
C LEU A 31 13.39 -2.04 20.29
N PHE A 32 13.04 -3.25 19.87
CA PHE A 32 13.16 -4.45 20.70
C PHE A 32 14.62 -4.73 21.10
N LEU A 33 15.54 -4.71 20.12
CA LEU A 33 16.95 -5.01 20.36
C LEU A 33 17.60 -4.00 21.31
N VAL A 34 17.33 -2.70 21.11
CA VAL A 34 17.81 -1.63 22.00
C VAL A 34 17.15 -1.75 23.37
N GLY A 35 15.83 -1.94 23.43
CA GLY A 35 15.08 -2.00 24.69
C GLY A 35 15.48 -3.19 25.58
N GLN A 36 15.97 -4.28 24.98
CA GLN A 36 16.51 -5.44 25.71
C GLN A 36 18.03 -5.33 25.97
N GLY A 37 18.70 -4.30 25.47
CA GLY A 37 20.14 -4.10 25.64
C GLY A 37 21.01 -5.04 24.79
N TYR A 38 20.47 -5.62 23.70
CA TYR A 38 21.24 -6.46 22.78
C TYR A 38 22.05 -5.67 21.75
N VAL A 39 21.64 -4.42 21.51
CA VAL A 39 22.28 -3.48 20.59
C VAL A 39 22.40 -2.13 21.31
N GLU A 40 23.55 -1.48 21.19
CA GLU A 40 23.74 -0.12 21.69
C GLU A 40 22.89 0.87 20.86
N TYR A 41 22.33 1.89 21.52
CA TYR A 41 21.52 2.87 20.80
C TYR A 41 22.39 3.58 19.74
N PRO A 42 22.02 3.52 18.45
CA PRO A 42 22.84 4.11 17.41
C PRO A 42 22.77 5.65 17.52
N GLU A 43 23.92 6.28 17.81
CA GLU A 43 24.06 7.73 17.82
C GLU A 43 24.06 8.28 16.39
N ILE A 44 22.88 8.36 15.78
CA ILE A 44 22.68 8.99 14.47
C ILE A 44 22.02 10.35 14.65
N THR A 45 22.70 11.40 14.23
CA THR A 45 22.15 12.76 14.23
C THR A 45 21.06 12.85 13.17
N ARG A 46 20.03 13.67 13.41
CA ARG A 46 19.03 13.95 12.36
C ARG A 46 19.68 14.51 11.10
N ASP A 47 20.71 15.33 11.26
CA ASP A 47 21.48 15.92 10.15
C ASP A 47 22.17 14.85 9.29
N ASP A 48 22.62 13.73 9.89
CA ASP A 48 23.23 12.60 9.16
C ASP A 48 22.19 11.87 8.28
N ILE A 49 20.92 11.93 8.66
CA ILE A 49 19.79 11.37 7.89
C ILE A 49 19.27 12.40 6.86
N ASP A 50 19.36 13.70 7.16
CA ASP A 50 18.78 14.80 6.38
C ASP A 50 19.75 15.42 5.33
N ASP A 51 20.96 14.88 5.16
CA ASP A 51 22.07 15.48 4.38
C ASP A 51 21.77 15.79 2.89
N ARG A 52 20.60 15.40 2.35
CA ARG A 52 20.15 15.72 0.98
C ARG A 52 18.80 16.44 0.83
N ASN A 53 18.12 16.77 1.91
CA ASN A 53 16.70 17.17 1.89
C ASN A 53 16.40 18.57 1.27
N LYS A 54 17.43 19.34 0.88
CA LYS A 54 17.27 20.73 0.36
C LYS A 54 16.68 20.80 -1.05
N SER A 55 17.10 19.93 -1.98
CA SER A 55 16.53 19.90 -3.34
C SER A 55 15.09 19.42 -3.34
N ASP A 56 14.77 18.49 -2.45
CA ASP A 56 13.45 17.86 -2.36
C ASP A 56 12.42 18.80 -1.73
N GLY A 57 12.83 19.63 -0.78
CA GLY A 57 11.97 20.66 -0.18
C GLY A 57 11.40 21.64 -1.21
N ILE A 58 12.23 22.09 -2.17
CA ILE A 58 11.79 23.00 -3.24
C ILE A 58 10.83 22.30 -4.20
N ALA A 59 11.16 21.08 -4.65
CA ALA A 59 10.30 20.31 -5.54
C ALA A 59 8.93 20.04 -4.91
N ARG A 60 8.90 19.69 -3.62
CA ARG A 60 7.67 19.48 -2.86
C ARG A 60 6.85 20.75 -2.72
N PHE A 61 7.49 21.88 -2.44
CA PHE A 61 6.81 23.17 -2.35
C PHE A 61 6.14 23.53 -3.68
N ILE A 62 6.87 23.41 -4.79
CA ILE A 62 6.34 23.66 -6.14
C ILE A 62 5.15 22.73 -6.43
N ALA A 63 5.27 21.44 -6.13
CA ALA A 63 4.20 20.47 -6.35
C ALA A 63 2.94 20.82 -5.54
N VAL A 64 3.10 21.25 -4.29
CA VAL A 64 1.98 21.73 -3.45
C VAL A 64 1.34 22.98 -4.06
N CYS A 65 2.13 23.97 -4.49
CA CYS A 65 1.60 25.17 -5.15
C CYS A 65 0.83 24.83 -6.43
N GLN A 66 1.36 23.92 -7.26
CA GLN A 66 0.69 23.46 -8.48
C GLN A 66 -0.63 22.75 -8.17
N ALA A 67 -0.65 21.86 -7.18
CA ALA A 67 -1.84 21.14 -6.76
C ALA A 67 -2.93 22.08 -6.20
N VAL A 68 -2.54 23.06 -5.37
CA VAL A 68 -3.46 24.09 -4.86
C VAL A 68 -3.99 24.95 -6.00
N TRP A 69 -3.13 25.40 -6.91
CA TRP A 69 -3.53 26.21 -8.06
C TRP A 69 -4.53 25.47 -8.96
N LEU A 70 -4.28 24.21 -9.28
CA LEU A 70 -5.19 23.38 -10.06
C LEU A 70 -6.55 23.23 -9.35
N LEU A 71 -6.54 22.91 -8.05
CA LEU A 71 -7.76 22.73 -7.27
C LEU A 71 -8.59 24.01 -7.23
N LEU A 72 -7.94 25.17 -7.01
CA LEU A 72 -8.59 26.47 -7.05
C LEU A 72 -9.20 26.75 -8.41
N ASN A 73 -8.47 26.51 -9.51
CA ASN A 73 -9.03 26.68 -10.86
C ASN A 73 -10.26 25.80 -11.07
N CYS A 74 -10.22 24.53 -10.67
CA CYS A 74 -11.37 23.63 -10.82
C CYS A 74 -12.59 24.12 -10.02
N ILE A 75 -12.39 24.58 -8.78
CA ILE A 75 -13.46 25.13 -7.93
C ILE A 75 -14.05 26.39 -8.56
N LEU A 76 -13.20 27.32 -9.03
CA LEU A 76 -13.66 28.57 -9.62
C LEU A 76 -14.34 28.36 -10.98
N ARG A 77 -13.86 27.40 -11.80
CA ARG A 77 -14.57 26.97 -13.02
C ARG A 77 -15.97 26.49 -12.69
N ALA A 78 -16.10 25.61 -11.70
CA ALA A 78 -17.40 25.12 -11.25
C ALA A 78 -18.30 26.25 -10.70
N ALA A 79 -17.72 27.24 -10.00
CA ALA A 79 -18.46 28.39 -9.48
C ALA A 79 -18.90 29.39 -10.56
N GLN A 80 -18.23 29.41 -11.71
CA GLN A 80 -18.54 30.25 -12.87
C GLN A 80 -19.34 29.50 -13.96
N ASP A 81 -19.90 28.32 -13.64
CA ASP A 81 -20.61 27.45 -14.59
C ASP A 81 -19.79 27.10 -15.85
N LEU A 82 -18.46 27.08 -15.73
CA LEU A 82 -17.55 26.64 -16.79
C LEU A 82 -17.42 25.12 -16.76
N ALA A 83 -17.37 24.52 -17.95
CA ALA A 83 -17.22 23.08 -18.07
C ALA A 83 -15.93 22.59 -17.42
N LEU A 84 -16.03 21.52 -16.64
CA LEU A 84 -14.90 20.78 -16.09
C LEU A 84 -14.72 19.51 -16.90
N THR A 85 -13.49 19.17 -17.24
CA THR A 85 -13.17 17.95 -17.98
C THR A 85 -13.11 16.73 -17.06
N THR A 86 -13.31 15.54 -17.62
CA THR A 86 -13.12 14.26 -16.91
C THR A 86 -11.67 14.11 -16.42
N MET A 87 -10.69 14.56 -17.22
CA MET A 87 -9.28 14.58 -16.85
C MET A 87 -8.97 15.50 -15.65
N GLU A 88 -9.54 16.70 -15.60
CA GLU A 88 -9.42 17.59 -14.44
C GLU A 88 -10.00 16.92 -13.19
N LEU A 89 -11.15 16.25 -13.33
CA LEU A 89 -11.79 15.52 -12.24
C LEU A 89 -10.93 14.35 -11.72
N THR A 90 -10.35 13.55 -12.62
CA THR A 90 -9.38 12.52 -12.24
C THR A 90 -8.16 13.13 -11.54
N THR A 91 -7.69 14.28 -12.01
CA THR A 91 -6.54 14.96 -11.38
C THR A 91 -6.87 15.46 -9.97
N ILE A 92 -8.07 15.99 -9.74
CA ILE A 92 -8.56 16.34 -8.38
C ILE A 92 -8.52 15.12 -7.46
N SER A 93 -8.94 13.94 -7.94
CA SER A 93 -8.88 12.71 -7.14
C SER A 93 -7.44 12.38 -6.69
N PHE A 94 -6.47 12.56 -7.58
CA PHE A 94 -5.05 12.38 -7.25
C PHE A 94 -4.50 13.47 -6.34
N VAL A 95 -4.97 14.72 -6.47
CA VAL A 95 -4.58 15.83 -5.59
C VAL A 95 -5.01 15.57 -4.13
N ILE A 96 -6.22 15.03 -3.91
CA ILE A 96 -6.69 14.65 -2.56
C ILE A 96 -5.74 13.62 -1.93
N VAL A 97 -5.40 12.57 -2.68
CA VAL A 97 -4.47 11.53 -2.21
C VAL A 97 -3.08 12.11 -2.00
N PHE A 98 -2.61 12.98 -2.90
CA PHE A 98 -1.30 13.63 -2.82
C PHE A 98 -1.15 14.47 -1.53
N PHE A 99 -2.16 15.23 -1.13
CA PHE A 99 -2.08 15.99 0.12
C PHE A 99 -2.04 15.07 1.35
N ALA A 100 -2.88 14.03 1.37
CA ALA A 100 -2.91 13.06 2.45
C ALA A 100 -1.56 12.32 2.59
N THR A 101 -1.01 11.81 1.48
CA THR A 101 0.27 11.10 1.48
C THR A 101 1.43 12.02 1.81
N SER A 102 1.43 13.25 1.28
CA SER A 102 2.43 14.27 1.61
C SER A 102 2.44 14.57 3.11
N PHE A 103 1.27 14.70 3.74
CA PHE A 103 1.16 14.92 5.18
C PHE A 103 1.73 13.72 5.97
N CYS A 104 1.31 12.50 5.64
CA CYS A 104 1.80 11.28 6.31
C CYS A 104 3.31 11.07 6.16
N TRP A 105 3.88 11.46 5.02
CA TRP A 105 5.31 11.32 4.72
C TRP A 105 6.13 12.57 5.06
N TYR A 106 5.58 13.50 5.86
CA TYR A 106 6.29 14.73 6.18
C TYR A 106 7.66 14.48 6.85
N TYR A 107 7.72 13.52 7.77
CA TYR A 107 8.95 13.13 8.48
C TYR A 107 9.72 11.97 7.84
N LYS A 108 9.28 11.51 6.66
CA LYS A 108 9.92 10.39 5.98
C LYS A 108 11.15 10.91 5.22
N PRO A 109 12.36 10.45 5.54
CA PRO A 109 13.56 10.79 4.79
C PRO A 109 13.49 10.29 3.35
N GLN A 110 14.17 11.00 2.45
CA GLN A 110 14.25 10.70 1.02
C GLN A 110 15.72 10.46 0.62
N ASP A 111 15.95 9.69 -0.44
CA ASP A 111 17.28 9.43 -1.02
C ASP A 111 18.38 8.97 -0.04
N ILE A 112 17.99 8.11 0.91
CA ILE A 112 18.96 7.44 1.80
C ILE A 112 19.88 6.55 0.95
N THR A 113 21.16 6.90 0.94
CA THR A 113 22.20 6.18 0.20
C THR A 113 23.08 5.31 1.10
N ASN A 114 23.17 5.65 2.39
CA ASN A 114 24.01 4.95 3.35
C ASN A 114 23.17 4.20 4.38
N MET A 115 23.50 2.93 4.60
CA MET A 115 22.96 2.12 5.69
C MET A 115 23.89 2.24 6.90
N THR A 116 23.32 2.35 8.08
CA THR A 116 24.06 2.32 9.33
C THR A 116 24.07 0.91 9.88
N THR A 117 25.27 0.38 10.09
CA THR A 117 25.43 -0.96 10.66
C THR A 117 25.30 -0.90 12.18
N VAL A 118 24.53 -1.82 12.74
CA VAL A 118 24.35 -2.02 14.18
C VAL A 118 24.81 -3.42 14.55
N THR A 119 25.66 -3.52 15.56
CA THR A 119 26.29 -4.78 15.96
C THR A 119 25.59 -5.38 17.18
N LEU A 120 25.23 -6.66 17.11
CA LEU A 120 24.70 -7.44 18.23
C LEU A 120 25.81 -7.74 19.25
N ALA A 121 25.51 -7.51 20.52
CA ALA A 121 26.37 -7.90 21.63
C ALA A 121 26.30 -9.40 21.97
N VAL A 122 25.22 -10.07 21.57
CA VAL A 122 24.90 -11.46 21.91
C VAL A 122 24.55 -12.24 20.65
N ASP A 123 24.78 -13.55 20.66
CA ASP A 123 24.36 -14.45 19.58
C ASP A 123 22.84 -14.37 19.34
N ILE A 124 22.47 -14.15 18.08
CA ILE A 124 21.07 -14.09 17.64
C ILE A 124 20.31 -15.38 17.96
N THR A 125 20.98 -16.53 17.99
CA THR A 125 20.36 -17.80 18.36
C THR A 125 19.86 -17.77 19.80
N SER A 126 20.66 -17.24 20.74
CA SER A 126 20.30 -17.10 22.15
C SER A 126 19.14 -16.12 22.36
N ILE A 127 19.07 -15.05 21.55
CA ILE A 127 17.94 -14.12 21.59
C ILE A 127 16.65 -14.85 21.18
N ARG A 128 16.71 -15.66 20.12
CA ARG A 128 15.56 -16.44 19.65
C ARG A 128 15.15 -17.50 20.66
N GLU A 129 16.08 -18.26 21.24
CA GLU A 129 15.77 -19.25 22.28
C GLU A 129 15.04 -18.63 23.48
N LYS A 130 15.40 -17.40 23.85
CA LYS A 130 14.81 -16.70 25.00
C LYS A 130 13.43 -16.11 24.71
N HIS A 131 13.21 -15.57 23.51
CA HIS A 131 12.02 -14.75 23.21
C HIS A 131 11.09 -15.33 22.16
N CYS A 132 11.55 -16.25 21.32
CA CYS A 132 10.76 -16.81 20.23
C CYS A 132 9.78 -17.86 20.77
N PRO A 133 8.47 -17.71 20.52
CA PRO A 133 7.51 -18.76 20.81
C PRO A 133 7.84 -20.04 20.01
N PRO A 134 7.58 -21.25 20.56
CA PRO A 134 7.81 -22.51 19.86
C PRO A 134 7.06 -22.62 18.53
N GLU A 135 5.90 -21.97 18.40
CA GLU A 135 5.12 -21.95 17.16
C GLU A 135 5.81 -21.19 16.00
N LEU A 136 6.84 -20.38 16.28
CA LEU A 136 7.53 -19.49 15.34
C LEU A 136 9.03 -19.82 15.20
N GLU A 137 9.40 -21.07 15.52
CA GLU A 137 10.78 -21.53 15.41
C GLU A 137 11.31 -21.45 13.96
N GLU A 138 10.47 -21.72 12.96
CA GLU A 138 10.80 -21.50 11.56
C GLU A 138 10.51 -20.05 11.15
N TRP A 139 11.49 -19.40 10.53
CA TRP A 139 11.38 -18.06 9.95
C TRP A 139 11.56 -18.11 8.44
N TYR A 140 10.90 -17.19 7.72
CA TYR A 140 10.84 -17.13 6.27
C TYR A 140 11.50 -15.87 5.69
N THR A 141 11.52 -14.76 6.43
CA THR A 141 12.10 -13.49 5.98
C THR A 141 13.43 -13.19 6.66
N ASN A 142 13.41 -13.02 7.98
CA ASN A 142 14.58 -12.77 8.81
C ASN A 142 14.44 -13.46 10.20
N PRO A 143 15.53 -13.62 10.96
CA PRO A 143 15.49 -14.33 12.25
C PRO A 143 14.67 -13.66 13.36
N LEU A 144 14.36 -12.35 13.24
CA LEU A 144 13.58 -11.55 14.19
C LEU A 144 12.09 -11.42 13.81
N GLU A 145 11.67 -12.15 12.77
CA GLU A 145 10.30 -12.14 12.25
C GLU A 145 9.23 -12.55 13.28
N PHE A 146 9.62 -13.25 14.35
CA PHE A 146 8.72 -13.62 15.45
C PHE A 146 8.10 -12.40 16.18
N LEU A 147 8.70 -11.21 16.05
CA LEU A 147 8.13 -9.95 16.55
C LEU A 147 6.89 -9.51 15.75
N HIS A 148 6.71 -10.03 14.54
CA HIS A 148 5.54 -9.80 13.68
C HIS A 148 4.84 -11.12 13.35
N PRO A 149 4.20 -11.77 14.34
CA PRO A 149 3.61 -13.09 14.16
C PRO A 149 2.40 -13.08 13.22
N ASN A 150 1.66 -11.97 13.20
CA ASN A 150 0.42 -11.81 12.42
C ASN A 150 0.66 -10.91 11.20
N LEU A 151 0.40 -11.44 10.02
CA LEU A 151 0.43 -10.65 8.79
C LEU A 151 -0.90 -9.92 8.60
N TYR A 152 -0.81 -8.68 8.12
CA TYR A 152 -2.01 -7.91 7.75
C TYR A 152 -2.64 -8.50 6.50
N ILE A 153 -3.97 -8.50 6.41
CA ILE A 153 -4.66 -9.18 5.31
C ILE A 153 -4.35 -8.58 3.93
N CYS A 154 -4.19 -7.26 3.84
CA CYS A 154 -3.80 -6.61 2.59
C CYS A 154 -2.40 -7.05 2.15
N HIS A 155 -1.48 -7.29 3.10
CA HIS A 155 -0.16 -7.85 2.80
C HIS A 155 -0.27 -9.23 2.15
N ILE A 156 -1.09 -10.11 2.73
CA ILE A 156 -1.28 -11.48 2.23
C ILE A 156 -1.86 -11.45 0.80
N PHE A 157 -2.93 -10.67 0.57
CA PHE A 157 -3.53 -10.53 -0.77
C PHE A 157 -2.56 -9.88 -1.77
N TRP A 158 -1.86 -8.84 -1.35
CA TRP A 158 -0.91 -8.14 -2.19
C TRP A 158 0.24 -9.05 -2.64
N ARG A 159 0.85 -9.80 -1.71
CA ARG A 159 1.87 -10.81 -2.02
C ARG A 159 1.34 -11.88 -2.97
N TYR A 160 0.08 -12.28 -2.81
CA TYR A 160 -0.58 -13.23 -3.70
C TYR A 160 -0.72 -12.66 -5.12
N PHE A 161 -1.27 -11.46 -5.30
CA PHE A 161 -1.42 -10.84 -6.62
C PHE A 161 -0.06 -10.55 -7.28
N ASN A 162 0.93 -10.07 -6.53
CA ASN A 162 2.30 -9.88 -7.04
C ASN A 162 2.92 -11.20 -7.50
N GLN A 163 2.62 -12.31 -6.82
CA GLN A 163 3.11 -13.62 -7.24
C GLN A 163 2.39 -14.14 -8.50
N ILE A 164 1.11 -13.81 -8.71
CA ILE A 164 0.42 -14.05 -9.99
C ILE A 164 1.11 -13.27 -11.11
N LEU A 165 1.32 -11.97 -10.91
CA LEU A 165 2.00 -11.09 -11.86
C LEU A 165 3.38 -11.61 -12.27
N ARG A 166 4.15 -12.14 -11.31
CA ARG A 166 5.43 -12.79 -11.57
C ARG A 166 5.29 -14.06 -12.41
N ARG A 167 4.28 -14.89 -12.15
CA ARG A 167 4.03 -16.12 -12.93
C ARG A 167 3.62 -15.86 -14.37
N ILE A 168 2.94 -14.74 -14.64
CA ILE A 168 2.61 -14.30 -15.99
C ILE A 168 3.71 -13.45 -16.65
N HIS A 169 4.91 -13.40 -16.04
CA HIS A 169 6.08 -12.65 -16.52
C HIS A 169 5.83 -11.13 -16.70
N CYS A 170 4.94 -10.56 -15.87
CA CYS A 170 4.66 -9.13 -15.83
C CYS A 170 4.85 -8.58 -14.40
N PRO A 171 6.07 -8.56 -13.85
CA PRO A 171 6.32 -7.98 -12.54
C PRO A 171 6.29 -6.44 -12.63
N ILE A 172 5.15 -5.84 -12.27
CA ILE A 172 4.97 -4.37 -12.28
C ILE A 172 5.67 -3.71 -11.09
N PHE A 173 5.76 -4.42 -9.97
CA PHE A 173 6.26 -3.89 -8.69
C PHE A 173 7.69 -4.37 -8.38
N SER A 174 8.10 -4.22 -7.12
CA SER A 174 9.42 -4.57 -6.60
C SER A 174 10.04 -5.88 -7.13
N ARG A 175 11.35 -5.81 -7.39
CA ARG A 175 12.18 -6.99 -7.65
C ARG A 175 12.03 -8.04 -6.52
N PRO A 176 11.90 -9.34 -6.84
CA PRO A 176 11.85 -10.39 -5.84
C PRO A 176 13.10 -10.37 -4.95
N VAL A 177 12.90 -10.61 -3.66
CA VAL A 177 14.01 -10.86 -2.73
C VAL A 177 14.28 -12.36 -2.73
N THR A 178 15.48 -12.74 -3.14
CA THR A 178 15.91 -14.14 -3.26
C THR A 178 16.77 -14.60 -2.09
N ASN A 179 17.38 -13.67 -1.37
CA ASN A 179 18.29 -13.96 -0.27
C ASN A 179 17.50 -14.28 0.99
N LYS A 180 18.02 -15.21 1.79
CA LYS A 180 17.51 -15.56 3.12
C LYS A 180 18.70 -15.54 4.10
N PRO A 181 18.73 -14.64 5.11
CA PRO A 181 17.78 -13.56 5.39
C PRO A 181 17.66 -12.53 4.26
N TYR A 182 16.55 -11.80 4.26
CA TYR A 182 16.29 -10.76 3.26
C TYR A 182 17.39 -9.69 3.31
N ASN A 183 17.89 -9.26 2.15
CA ASN A 183 18.93 -8.22 2.06
C ASN A 183 18.38 -6.79 1.99
N ARG A 184 17.05 -6.64 1.88
CA ARG A 184 16.33 -5.36 1.85
C ARG A 184 14.92 -5.56 2.38
N ILE A 185 14.35 -4.53 2.98
CA ILE A 185 12.92 -4.47 3.28
C ILE A 185 12.18 -4.17 1.96
N PRO A 186 11.26 -5.02 1.47
CA PRO A 186 10.52 -4.77 0.25
C PRO A 186 9.62 -3.53 0.37
N SER A 187 9.78 -2.56 -0.53
CA SER A 187 9.00 -1.32 -0.52
C SER A 187 7.51 -1.51 -0.86
N ASP A 188 7.15 -2.69 -1.34
CA ASP A 188 5.78 -3.08 -1.69
C ASP A 188 5.10 -3.87 -0.56
N ASP A 189 5.68 -3.94 0.64
CA ASP A 189 5.02 -4.56 1.78
C ASP A 189 3.98 -3.64 2.43
N PHE A 190 2.83 -4.23 2.75
CA PHE A 190 1.82 -3.60 3.60
C PHE A 190 2.14 -3.89 5.08
N PRO A 191 2.55 -2.88 5.86
CA PRO A 191 2.76 -3.07 7.29
C PRO A 191 1.44 -3.37 8.00
N HIS A 192 1.53 -3.82 9.25
CA HIS A 192 0.36 -3.90 10.10
C HIS A 192 -0.19 -2.50 10.36
N LEU A 193 -1.48 -2.31 10.08
CA LEU A 193 -2.17 -1.04 10.30
C LEU A 193 -3.08 -1.16 11.53
N ASP A 194 -2.96 -0.18 12.41
CA ASP A 194 -3.88 -0.04 13.54
C ASP A 194 -5.28 0.34 13.05
N THR A 195 -6.31 0.00 13.84
CA THR A 195 -7.71 0.35 13.50
C THR A 195 -7.91 1.86 13.34
N LEU A 196 -7.14 2.67 14.07
CA LEU A 196 -7.15 4.12 13.92
C LEU A 196 -6.62 4.57 12.55
N ALA A 197 -5.52 3.97 12.07
CA ALA A 197 -4.96 4.28 10.76
C ALA A 197 -5.95 3.91 9.63
N ASP A 198 -6.58 2.75 9.74
CA ASP A 198 -7.65 2.33 8.82
C ASP A 198 -8.85 3.30 8.84
N ALA A 199 -9.26 3.76 10.03
CA ALA A 199 -10.35 4.72 10.19
C ALA A 199 -10.02 6.09 9.59
N LEU A 200 -8.76 6.54 9.70
CA LEU A 200 -8.29 7.79 9.11
C LEU A 200 -8.15 7.70 7.58
N ALA A 201 -7.76 6.54 7.05
CA ALA A 201 -7.64 6.31 5.61
C ALA A 201 -9.01 6.21 4.91
N CYS A 202 -10.02 5.68 5.60
CA CYS A 202 -11.39 5.49 5.08
C CYS A 202 -11.98 6.75 4.41
N PRO A 203 -12.07 7.93 5.06
CA PRO A 203 -12.63 9.13 4.42
C PRO A 203 -11.84 9.57 3.19
N ILE A 204 -10.51 9.40 3.17
CA ILE A 204 -9.68 9.77 2.02
C ILE A 204 -9.99 8.86 0.82
N VAL A 205 -10.13 7.54 1.05
CA VAL A 205 -10.49 6.57 0.01
C VAL A 205 -11.92 6.81 -0.51
N LEU A 206 -12.86 7.16 0.39
CA LEU A 206 -14.22 7.51 -0.01
C LEU A 206 -14.28 8.80 -0.82
N LEU A 207 -13.53 9.82 -0.41
CA LEU A 207 -13.41 11.06 -1.17
C LEU A 207 -12.85 10.75 -2.57
N PHE A 208 -11.74 10.01 -2.65
CA PHE A 208 -11.15 9.57 -3.92
C PHE A 208 -12.18 8.87 -4.84
N GLY A 209 -12.95 7.92 -4.31
CA GLY A 209 -13.96 7.20 -5.10
C GLY A 209 -15.18 8.05 -5.47
N SER A 210 -15.56 9.02 -4.63
CA SER A 210 -16.73 9.88 -4.84
C SER A 210 -16.53 10.93 -5.92
N VAL A 211 -15.28 11.35 -6.17
CA VAL A 211 -14.96 12.42 -7.12
C VAL A 211 -15.54 12.13 -8.52
N PHE A 212 -15.48 10.89 -9.00
CA PHE A 212 -16.00 10.53 -10.33
C PHE A 212 -17.52 10.72 -10.48
N MET A 213 -18.26 10.78 -9.36
CA MET A 213 -19.70 11.04 -9.38
C MET A 213 -20.02 12.49 -9.79
N PHE A 214 -19.10 13.45 -9.67
CA PHE A 214 -19.36 14.83 -10.11
C PHE A 214 -19.57 14.93 -11.62
N ALA A 215 -18.97 14.04 -12.41
CA ALA A 215 -19.18 13.97 -13.86
C ALA A 215 -20.52 13.32 -14.28
N TRP A 216 -21.49 13.17 -13.36
CA TRP A 216 -22.78 12.55 -13.66
C TRP A 216 -23.57 13.29 -14.75
N THR A 217 -23.46 14.62 -14.77
CA THR A 217 -24.15 15.53 -15.69
C THR A 217 -23.24 16.08 -16.79
N PHE A 218 -22.01 15.59 -16.90
CA PHE A 218 -21.09 16.06 -17.95
C PHE A 218 -21.59 15.63 -19.33
N ASP A 219 -21.21 16.43 -20.32
CA ASP A 219 -21.39 16.10 -21.72
C ASP A 219 -20.34 15.08 -22.14
N PHE A 220 -20.80 13.96 -22.69
CA PHE A 220 -19.96 12.92 -23.26
C PHE A 220 -20.23 12.83 -24.76
N PRO A 221 -19.21 12.52 -25.58
CA PRO A 221 -19.38 12.49 -27.03
C PRO A 221 -20.42 11.44 -27.50
N SER A 222 -20.63 10.39 -26.70
CA SER A 222 -21.64 9.37 -26.97
C SER A 222 -22.45 8.98 -25.73
N SER A 223 -23.68 8.47 -25.98
CA SER A 223 -24.53 7.94 -24.91
C SER A 223 -23.94 6.70 -24.23
N LEU A 224 -23.15 5.91 -24.96
CA LEU A 224 -22.49 4.73 -24.41
C LEU A 224 -21.39 5.12 -23.43
N GLU A 225 -20.53 6.08 -23.80
CA GLU A 225 -19.46 6.60 -22.93
C GLU A 225 -20.03 7.16 -21.64
N ARG A 226 -21.13 7.91 -21.71
CA ARG A 226 -21.83 8.39 -20.51
C ARG A 226 -22.32 7.26 -19.60
N ILE A 227 -22.89 6.20 -20.16
CA ILE A 227 -23.40 5.06 -19.37
C ILE A 227 -22.24 4.30 -18.74
N LEU A 228 -21.18 4.02 -19.50
CA LEU A 228 -19.99 3.34 -19.01
C LEU A 228 -19.29 4.14 -17.91
N TRP A 229 -19.21 5.47 -18.05
CA TRP A 229 -18.70 6.35 -17.01
C TRP A 229 -19.50 6.23 -15.71
N ARG A 230 -20.83 6.27 -15.80
CA ARG A 230 -21.71 6.13 -14.62
C ARG A 230 -21.54 4.78 -13.95
N ILE A 231 -21.46 3.70 -14.73
CA ILE A 231 -21.21 2.35 -14.20
C ILE A 231 -19.85 2.30 -13.49
N ALA A 232 -18.78 2.79 -14.13
CA ALA A 232 -17.44 2.80 -13.57
C ALA A 232 -17.33 3.66 -12.30
N SER A 233 -17.99 4.82 -12.28
CA SER A 233 -18.03 5.74 -11.14
C SER A 233 -18.77 5.13 -9.95
N CYS A 234 -19.98 4.59 -10.18
CA CYS A 234 -20.76 3.88 -9.17
C CYS A 234 -19.97 2.69 -8.61
N TYR A 235 -19.31 1.92 -9.48
CA TYR A 235 -18.50 0.78 -9.05
C TYR A 235 -17.29 1.21 -8.22
N THR A 236 -16.59 2.27 -8.62
CA THR A 236 -15.43 2.80 -7.89
C THR A 236 -15.82 3.28 -6.49
N LEU A 237 -16.96 3.94 -6.36
CA LEU A 237 -17.51 4.34 -5.06
C LEU A 237 -17.94 3.14 -4.22
N LEU A 238 -18.64 2.16 -4.83
CA LEU A 238 -19.04 0.93 -4.16
C LEU A 238 -17.82 0.14 -3.63
N PHE A 239 -16.79 0.02 -4.44
CA PHE A 239 -15.53 -0.63 -4.05
C PHE A 239 -14.88 0.09 -2.87
N SER A 240 -14.91 1.42 -2.86
CA SER A 240 -14.38 2.24 -1.75
C SER A 240 -15.18 2.05 -0.46
N LEU A 241 -16.50 1.94 -0.54
CA LEU A 241 -17.40 1.72 0.61
C LEU A 241 -17.34 0.29 1.17
N VAL A 242 -17.37 -0.70 0.28
CA VAL A 242 -17.52 -2.12 0.66
C VAL A 242 -16.17 -2.82 0.79
N GLY A 243 -15.15 -2.39 0.03
CA GLY A 243 -13.85 -3.04 0.01
C GLY A 243 -13.20 -3.11 1.38
N GLY A 244 -13.13 -1.98 2.10
CA GLY A 244 -12.55 -1.92 3.44
C GLY A 244 -13.29 -2.78 4.47
N SER A 245 -14.62 -2.72 4.48
CA SER A 245 -15.45 -3.52 5.40
C SER A 245 -15.36 -5.02 5.10
N TYR A 246 -15.31 -5.40 3.82
CA TYR A 246 -15.13 -6.79 3.40
C TYR A 246 -13.75 -7.33 3.78
N VAL A 247 -12.69 -6.54 3.57
CA VAL A 247 -11.32 -6.89 3.98
C VAL A 247 -11.24 -7.08 5.50
N GLN A 248 -11.88 -6.19 6.29
CA GLN A 248 -11.97 -6.33 7.74
C GLN A 248 -12.74 -7.58 8.18
N PHE A 249 -13.84 -7.91 7.49
CA PHE A 249 -14.55 -9.17 7.71
C PHE A 249 -13.67 -10.40 7.40
N CYS A 250 -12.94 -10.38 6.29
CA CYS A 250 -12.01 -11.44 5.95
C CYS A 250 -10.90 -11.59 7.01
N TYR A 251 -10.38 -10.47 7.53
CA TYR A 251 -9.30 -10.46 8.53
C TYR A 251 -9.76 -10.95 9.90
N LYS A 252 -10.90 -10.44 10.40
CA LYS A 252 -11.36 -10.74 11.76
C LYS A 252 -12.12 -12.07 11.86
N VAL A 253 -12.70 -12.56 10.76
CA VAL A 253 -13.61 -13.72 10.80
C VAL A 253 -13.09 -14.88 9.95
N LEU A 254 -12.77 -14.66 8.67
CA LEU A 254 -12.43 -15.77 7.76
C LEU A 254 -11.03 -16.31 8.00
N LEU A 255 -10.03 -15.44 8.18
CA LEU A 255 -8.63 -15.85 8.37
C LEU A 255 -8.45 -16.67 9.66
N PRO A 256 -8.93 -16.24 10.84
CA PRO A 256 -8.74 -16.97 12.09
C PRO A 256 -9.46 -18.33 12.05
N ARG A 257 -10.71 -18.36 11.57
CA ARG A 257 -11.45 -19.61 11.38
C ARG A 257 -10.75 -20.57 10.42
N HIS A 258 -10.03 -20.05 9.42
CA HIS A 258 -9.27 -20.89 8.51
C HIS A 258 -7.99 -21.44 9.16
N ALA A 259 -7.30 -20.60 9.92
CA ALA A 259 -6.10 -20.98 10.67
C ALA A 259 -6.41 -22.08 11.71
N GLU A 260 -7.51 -21.95 12.46
CA GLU A 260 -7.99 -22.98 13.39
C GLU A 260 -8.27 -24.31 12.67
N LYS A 261 -9.03 -24.26 11.57
CA LYS A 261 -9.32 -25.46 10.75
C LYS A 261 -8.08 -26.08 10.13
N ARG A 262 -7.04 -25.30 9.85
CA ARG A 262 -5.76 -25.81 9.36
C ARG A 262 -5.02 -26.53 10.49
N ARG A 263 -4.86 -25.89 11.65
CA ARG A 263 -4.23 -26.50 12.84
C ARG A 263 -4.90 -27.85 13.17
N ALA A 264 -6.23 -27.91 13.14
CA ALA A 264 -6.97 -29.16 13.35
C ALA A 264 -6.64 -30.24 12.29
N ARG A 265 -6.54 -29.85 11.00
CA ARG A 265 -6.18 -30.78 9.92
C ARG A 265 -4.74 -31.26 9.99
N ASP A 266 -3.81 -30.42 10.40
CA ASP A 266 -2.39 -30.78 10.50
C ASP A 266 -2.18 -31.82 11.61
N VAL A 267 -2.96 -31.74 12.70
CA VAL A 267 -3.01 -32.77 13.75
C VAL A 267 -3.64 -34.07 13.25
N GLU A 268 -4.63 -33.98 12.36
CA GLU A 268 -5.40 -35.12 11.83
C GLU A 268 -4.84 -35.68 10.50
N ALA A 269 -3.62 -35.29 10.12
CA ALA A 269 -3.00 -35.54 8.82
C ALA A 269 -2.58 -37.01 8.60
N THR A 270 -3.54 -37.92 8.58
CA THR A 270 -3.37 -39.36 8.27
C THR A 270 -4.16 -39.76 7.01
N ILE A 271 -5.01 -38.86 6.48
CA ILE A 271 -5.93 -39.17 5.37
C ILE A 271 -5.35 -38.70 4.02
N PRO A 272 -5.31 -39.55 2.97
CA PRO A 272 -4.85 -39.15 1.65
C PRO A 272 -5.75 -38.09 1.02
N GLN A 273 -5.15 -36.96 0.64
CA GLN A 273 -5.86 -35.85 -0.01
C GLN A 273 -6.26 -36.17 -1.45
N THR A 274 -7.48 -35.79 -1.81
CA THR A 274 -8.01 -35.87 -3.17
C THR A 274 -7.29 -34.90 -4.13
N ARG A 275 -7.34 -35.17 -5.45
CA ARG A 275 -6.72 -34.29 -6.47
C ARG A 275 -7.21 -32.84 -6.38
N MET A 276 -8.50 -32.64 -6.10
CA MET A 276 -9.11 -31.32 -5.97
C MET A 276 -8.62 -30.58 -4.71
N GLN A 277 -8.45 -31.29 -3.59
CA GLN A 277 -7.87 -30.71 -2.36
C GLN A 277 -6.42 -30.29 -2.56
N ARG A 278 -5.61 -31.09 -3.28
CA ARG A 278 -4.23 -30.72 -3.61
C ARG A 278 -4.16 -29.48 -4.51
N LEU A 279 -5.04 -29.41 -5.52
CA LEU A 279 -5.13 -28.23 -6.38
C LEU A 279 -5.55 -26.99 -5.59
N ALA A 280 -6.56 -27.13 -4.72
CA ALA A 280 -7.00 -26.05 -3.84
C ALA A 280 -5.85 -25.59 -2.93
N ALA A 281 -5.13 -26.49 -2.26
CA ALA A 281 -3.98 -26.16 -1.42
C ALA A 281 -2.88 -25.41 -2.21
N LYS A 282 -2.60 -25.84 -3.43
CA LYS A 282 -1.65 -25.16 -4.33
C LYS A 282 -2.10 -23.76 -4.72
N MET A 283 -3.41 -23.52 -4.86
CA MET A 283 -3.97 -22.20 -5.13
C MET A 283 -4.04 -21.31 -3.89
N ARG A 284 -4.16 -21.87 -2.67
CA ARG A 284 -4.22 -21.06 -1.45
C ARG A 284 -2.89 -20.42 -1.06
N ASN A 285 -1.78 -21.10 -1.35
CA ASN A 285 -0.43 -20.57 -1.13
C ASN A 285 0.45 -20.81 -2.35
N ILE A 286 0.65 -19.75 -3.13
CA ILE A 286 1.46 -19.75 -4.34
C ILE A 286 2.89 -19.23 -4.12
N HIS A 287 3.21 -18.76 -2.90
CA HIS A 287 4.49 -18.13 -2.59
C HIS A 287 5.63 -19.16 -2.56
N PRO A 288 6.84 -18.83 -3.08
CA PRO A 288 7.97 -19.76 -3.12
C PRO A 288 8.43 -20.25 -1.74
N SER A 289 8.40 -19.38 -0.72
CA SER A 289 8.84 -19.75 0.65
C SER A 289 7.90 -20.72 1.37
N ARG A 290 6.69 -20.95 0.82
CA ARG A 290 5.65 -21.78 1.43
C ARG A 290 5.26 -21.39 2.87
N ASP A 291 5.49 -20.12 3.24
CA ASP A 291 5.09 -19.57 4.54
C ASP A 291 3.59 -19.86 4.82
N PRO A 292 3.25 -20.62 5.87
CA PRO A 292 1.87 -20.94 6.24
C PRO A 292 1.01 -19.72 6.57
N ARG A 293 1.60 -18.58 6.94
CA ARG A 293 0.88 -17.32 7.22
C ARG A 293 0.38 -16.64 5.95
N LEU A 294 0.95 -16.98 4.79
CA LEU A 294 0.51 -16.47 3.48
C LEU A 294 -0.62 -17.31 2.85
N GLU A 295 -1.15 -18.32 3.55
CA GLU A 295 -2.24 -19.14 3.03
C GLU A 295 -3.59 -18.40 3.10
N ILE A 296 -4.28 -18.30 1.96
CA ILE A 296 -5.56 -17.59 1.84
C ILE A 296 -6.72 -18.59 1.66
N PRO A 297 -7.83 -18.48 2.44
CA PRO A 297 -9.03 -19.25 2.15
C PRO A 297 -9.64 -18.88 0.80
N LEU A 298 -9.98 -19.86 -0.03
CA LEU A 298 -10.58 -19.63 -1.35
C LEU A 298 -11.87 -18.78 -1.30
N LEU A 299 -12.63 -18.90 -0.20
CA LEU A 299 -13.84 -18.11 0.06
C LEU A 299 -13.56 -16.61 0.22
N ALA A 300 -12.36 -16.22 0.65
CA ALA A 300 -11.91 -14.83 0.62
C ALA A 300 -11.21 -14.49 -0.70
N LEU A 301 -10.41 -15.41 -1.23
CA LEU A 301 -9.63 -15.17 -2.44
C LEU A 301 -10.47 -14.85 -3.67
N ILE A 302 -11.49 -15.66 -3.96
CA ILE A 302 -12.27 -15.52 -5.19
C ILE A 302 -13.04 -14.19 -5.20
N PRO A 303 -13.82 -13.81 -4.16
CA PRO A 303 -14.54 -12.54 -4.18
C PRO A 303 -13.61 -11.33 -4.20
N VAL A 304 -12.52 -11.33 -3.40
CA VAL A 304 -11.54 -10.22 -3.44
C VAL A 304 -10.94 -10.09 -4.84
N THR A 305 -10.57 -11.20 -5.48
CA THR A 305 -10.02 -11.17 -6.85
C THR A 305 -11.00 -10.59 -7.85
N VAL A 306 -12.28 -10.98 -7.78
CA VAL A 306 -13.33 -10.44 -8.67
C VAL A 306 -13.55 -8.95 -8.43
N LEU A 307 -13.62 -8.52 -7.18
CA LEU A 307 -13.78 -7.10 -6.82
C LEU A 307 -12.59 -6.27 -7.32
N CYS A 308 -11.35 -6.72 -7.07
CA CYS A 308 -10.16 -6.03 -7.56
C CYS A 308 -10.09 -6.00 -9.10
N ALA A 309 -10.46 -7.09 -9.78
CA ALA A 309 -10.44 -7.13 -11.24
C ALA A 309 -11.45 -6.14 -11.86
N LEU A 310 -12.68 -6.11 -11.35
CA LEU A 310 -13.69 -5.15 -11.77
C LEU A 310 -13.25 -3.71 -11.48
N TYR A 311 -12.60 -3.46 -10.33
CA TYR A 311 -12.03 -2.15 -10.02
C TYR A 311 -10.96 -1.72 -11.03
N CYS A 312 -10.04 -2.62 -11.37
CA CYS A 312 -9.02 -2.35 -12.39
C CYS A 312 -9.66 -2.04 -13.76
N ILE A 313 -10.70 -2.77 -14.15
CA ILE A 313 -11.44 -2.52 -15.40
C ILE A 313 -12.12 -1.15 -15.37
N SER A 314 -12.83 -0.81 -14.28
CA SER A 314 -13.48 0.50 -14.13
C SER A 314 -12.47 1.64 -14.15
N ARG A 315 -11.32 1.49 -13.48
CA ARG A 315 -10.25 2.50 -13.48
C ARG A 315 -9.57 2.63 -14.83
N ALA A 316 -9.33 1.53 -15.53
CA ALA A 316 -8.78 1.56 -16.89
C ALA A 316 -9.74 2.29 -17.84
N TYR A 317 -11.04 2.03 -17.73
CA TYR A 317 -12.05 2.76 -18.50
C TYR A 317 -12.01 4.27 -18.20
N ILE A 318 -12.07 4.68 -16.92
CA ILE A 318 -12.03 6.10 -16.52
C ILE A 318 -10.79 6.78 -17.12
N LEU A 319 -9.62 6.14 -16.98
CA LEU A 319 -8.38 6.68 -17.52
C LEU A 319 -8.41 6.83 -19.05
N VAL A 320 -8.99 5.86 -19.77
CA VAL A 320 -9.14 5.96 -21.23
C VAL A 320 -10.11 7.09 -21.60
N GLU A 321 -11.22 7.20 -20.88
CA GLU A 321 -12.23 8.24 -21.10
C GLU A 321 -11.69 9.65 -20.81
N ASP A 322 -10.77 9.80 -19.85
CA ASP A 322 -10.10 11.08 -19.59
C ASP A 322 -9.39 11.63 -20.83
N PHE A 323 -8.84 10.76 -21.68
CA PHE A 323 -8.18 11.18 -22.94
C PHE A 323 -9.15 11.23 -24.11
N VAL A 324 -10.06 10.25 -24.23
CA VAL A 324 -11.01 10.19 -25.34
C VAL A 324 -12.00 11.35 -25.29
N GLY A 325 -12.42 11.77 -24.09
CA GLY A 325 -13.32 12.90 -23.89
C GLY A 325 -12.77 14.24 -24.37
N LEU A 326 -11.44 14.38 -24.51
CA LEU A 326 -10.82 15.61 -25.05
C LEU A 326 -11.15 15.86 -26.53
N ARG A 327 -11.68 14.88 -27.25
CA ARG A 327 -12.02 15.01 -28.67
C ARG A 327 -13.23 15.91 -28.92
N ASP A 328 -14.10 16.06 -27.93
CA ASP A 328 -15.36 16.78 -28.06
C ASP A 328 -15.69 17.43 -26.71
N LEU A 329 -15.27 18.68 -26.56
CA LEU A 329 -15.42 19.47 -25.34
C LEU A 329 -16.36 20.66 -25.61
N PRO A 330 -17.20 21.03 -24.63
CA PRO A 330 -18.04 22.23 -24.74
C PRO A 330 -17.16 23.49 -24.85
N GLU A 331 -17.67 24.54 -25.50
CA GLU A 331 -16.92 25.78 -25.76
C GLU A 331 -16.38 26.43 -24.47
N THR A 332 -17.12 26.33 -23.36
CA THR A 332 -16.72 26.86 -22.05
C THR A 332 -15.51 26.14 -21.45
N ALA A 333 -15.16 24.94 -21.94
CA ALA A 333 -13.94 24.24 -21.55
C ALA A 333 -12.68 25.05 -21.91
N PHE A 334 -12.73 25.84 -23.00
CA PHE A 334 -11.60 26.64 -23.47
C PHE A 334 -11.52 28.04 -22.84
N GLN A 335 -12.52 28.43 -22.03
CA GLN A 335 -12.52 29.70 -21.31
C GLN A 335 -11.66 29.61 -20.05
N THR A 336 -11.04 30.71 -19.65
CA THR A 336 -10.24 30.79 -18.43
C THR A 336 -11.03 31.41 -17.29
N VAL A 337 -10.70 31.06 -16.04
CA VAL A 337 -11.36 31.61 -14.85
C VAL A 337 -11.17 33.12 -14.80
N GLU A 338 -12.27 33.85 -14.62
CA GLU A 338 -12.24 35.30 -14.45
C GLU A 338 -11.94 35.65 -12.98
N TRP A 339 -10.66 35.90 -12.67
CA TRP A 339 -10.21 36.19 -11.30
C TRP A 339 -10.64 37.56 -10.77
N SER A 340 -10.93 38.52 -11.64
CA SER A 340 -11.40 39.87 -11.29
C SER A 340 -12.68 39.83 -10.45
N VAL A 341 -13.52 38.81 -10.62
CA VAL A 341 -14.76 38.65 -9.83
C VAL A 341 -14.47 38.45 -8.32
N TYR A 342 -13.33 37.84 -7.98
CA TYR A 342 -13.02 37.42 -6.60
C TYR A 342 -11.92 38.25 -5.94
N ILE A 343 -11.08 38.92 -6.73
CA ILE A 343 -10.02 39.79 -6.21
C ILE A 343 -10.54 41.23 -6.21
N PRO A 344 -10.58 41.91 -5.05
CA PRO A 344 -10.94 43.32 -4.98
C PRO A 344 -10.04 44.12 -5.92
N HIS A 345 -10.65 44.75 -6.90
CA HIS A 345 -10.01 45.63 -7.87
C HIS A 345 -10.37 47.06 -7.47
N TRP A 346 -9.36 47.91 -7.30
CA TRP A 346 -9.49 49.34 -7.01
C TRP A 346 -9.14 50.20 -8.22
#